data_AF-A0A5S9XR21-F1
#
_entry.id   AF-A0A5S9XR21-F1
#
_cell.length_a   1.000
_cell.length_b   1.000
_cell.length_c   1.000
_cell.angle_alpha   90.00
_cell.angle_beta   90.00
_cell.angle_gamma   90.00
#
_symmetry.space_group_name_H-M   'P 1'
#
loop_
_entity.id
_entity.type
_entity.pdbx_description
1 polymer ?
#
loop_
_entity_poly.entity_id
_entity_poly.type
_entity_poly.pdbx_seq_one_letter_code
_entity_poly.pdbx_strand_id
1 'polypeptide(L)'
;MSLYKNINDIPQPRDLMITVDHKSDAVLLPIYGRMVPFNVTTIRTVLGNQNTIRVIFNVPGTHLNPNDSLTNKDAIYLKEVSFRTKDSRHSSDVVQQVKSLRRKVMARESERAERTSLVNQEKLQIARNNSKPLRLSNLWIRPPFSGRKKNRGTLEAHVNGFRYSTTNERVDVLFANIKHAFFQPAEKEMTTLLHFHLHNHIMVGTKKTKDVQFYVEVMDVVQSLGGRRRSSAYDQDEIVEEQRERDRKNKINMDFNHFANKVNDMWQLPQFASLGLEFDQPLREFGFNGVPHKTSAFIIPTSSCLVELTESPFLVVSLSEIEIVNLERVGFGQKSFDMAIIFKNLKKDVLRVDSVPTSSLEGIKEWLDTTDIKYYESKLNLNWRQILKTITDDPQSFTDAGGWEFLNQDGSDSESGGSEDSDKGYEPSDVEVESESEDETSESESDDEEEEEDSVQESEEEKGKTWAELEREATNADREHVVESDSEEERKRRKMKAFGKSRPGSSGAGGSSSMKNMPPSKRSRHR
;
A
#
# COMPACT_ATOMS: atom_id res chain seq x y z
N MET A 1 7.53 -30.53 -16.60
CA MET A 1 7.91 -29.96 -17.92
C MET A 1 9.37 -30.30 -18.18
N SER A 2 9.73 -30.74 -19.39
CA SER A 2 11.14 -30.90 -19.76
C SER A 2 11.76 -29.52 -20.00
N LEU A 3 12.89 -29.22 -19.35
CA LEU A 3 13.65 -27.96 -19.50
C LEU A 3 14.09 -27.73 -20.95
N TYR A 4 14.52 -28.79 -21.61
CA TYR A 4 14.91 -28.82 -23.02
C TYR A 4 14.20 -29.99 -23.69
N LYS A 5 13.80 -29.84 -24.95
CA LYS A 5 13.09 -30.90 -25.69
C LYS A 5 14.09 -31.90 -26.28
N ASN A 6 15.24 -31.42 -26.74
CA ASN A 6 16.32 -32.24 -27.28
C ASN A 6 17.66 -31.88 -26.64
N ILE A 7 18.61 -32.81 -26.67
CA ILE A 7 19.99 -32.60 -26.20
C ILE A 7 20.68 -31.47 -26.98
N ASN A 8 20.34 -31.32 -28.26
CA ASN A 8 20.87 -30.26 -29.13
C ASN A 8 20.39 -28.85 -28.74
N ASP A 9 19.34 -28.74 -27.93
CA ASP A 9 18.80 -27.46 -27.48
C ASP A 9 19.55 -26.91 -26.26
N ILE A 10 20.37 -27.74 -25.61
CA ILE A 10 21.19 -27.35 -24.45
C ILE A 10 22.38 -26.54 -24.97
N PRO A 11 22.57 -25.29 -24.52
CA PRO A 11 23.75 -24.52 -24.86
C PRO A 11 25.02 -25.28 -24.47
N GLN A 12 25.91 -25.51 -25.44
CA GLN A 12 27.23 -26.10 -25.20
C GLN A 12 28.29 -24.99 -25.27
N PRO A 13 28.60 -24.33 -24.14
CA PRO A 13 29.73 -23.42 -24.09
C PRO A 13 31.03 -24.19 -24.40
N ARG A 14 31.97 -23.51 -25.06
CA ARG A 14 33.29 -24.10 -25.42
C ARG A 14 34.11 -24.44 -24.18
N ASP A 15 33.92 -23.67 -23.12
CA ASP A 15 34.54 -23.88 -21.82
C ASP A 15 33.48 -24.43 -20.86
N LEU A 16 33.81 -25.50 -20.11
CA LEU A 16 32.93 -26.16 -19.14
C LEU A 16 32.69 -25.26 -17.90
N MET A 17 32.04 -24.12 -18.12
CA MET A 17 31.77 -23.08 -17.14
C MET A 17 30.29 -23.04 -16.79
N ILE A 18 30.00 -22.64 -15.55
CA ILE A 18 28.62 -22.41 -15.13
C ILE A 18 28.06 -21.27 -15.99
N THR A 19 26.90 -21.52 -16.61
CA THR A 19 26.24 -20.57 -17.49
C THR A 19 24.76 -20.48 -17.16
N VAL A 20 24.18 -19.30 -17.33
CA VAL A 20 22.77 -19.02 -17.09
C VAL A 20 22.05 -18.88 -18.43
N ASP A 21 21.08 -19.75 -18.69
CA ASP A 21 20.20 -19.65 -19.85
C ASP A 21 18.91 -18.91 -19.49
N HIS A 22 18.90 -17.62 -19.79
CA HIS A 22 17.74 -16.75 -19.56
C HIS A 22 16.52 -17.08 -20.44
N LYS A 23 16.68 -17.81 -21.55
CA LYS A 23 15.56 -18.16 -22.44
C LYS A 23 14.76 -19.34 -21.90
N SER A 24 15.47 -20.30 -21.32
CA SER A 24 14.88 -21.54 -20.79
C SER A 24 14.70 -21.52 -19.27
N ASP A 25 14.98 -20.38 -18.63
CA ASP A 25 14.95 -20.19 -17.18
C ASP A 25 15.78 -21.27 -16.43
N ALA A 26 16.97 -21.54 -16.96
CA ALA A 26 17.82 -22.66 -16.54
C ALA A 26 19.23 -22.22 -16.16
N VAL A 27 19.84 -22.95 -15.23
CA VAL A 27 21.25 -22.84 -14.87
C VAL A 27 21.96 -24.11 -15.29
N LEU A 28 23.03 -23.98 -16.07
CA LEU A 28 23.81 -25.08 -16.61
C LEU A 28 25.04 -25.29 -15.72
N LEU A 29 25.12 -26.46 -15.09
CA LEU A 29 26.22 -26.82 -14.19
C LEU A 29 27.13 -27.88 -14.81
N PRO A 30 28.47 -27.73 -14.78
CA PRO A 30 29.40 -28.72 -15.31
C PRO A 30 29.59 -29.88 -14.31
N ILE A 31 28.81 -30.95 -14.45
CA ILE A 31 28.89 -32.15 -13.61
C ILE A 31 29.66 -33.23 -14.35
N TYR A 32 30.83 -33.62 -13.84
CA TYR A 32 31.70 -34.68 -14.40
C TYR A 32 31.92 -34.56 -15.92
N GLY A 33 32.21 -33.35 -16.40
CA GLY A 33 32.50 -33.09 -17.82
C GLY A 33 31.26 -32.96 -18.71
N ARG A 34 30.06 -32.91 -18.15
CA ARG A 34 28.80 -32.69 -18.88
C ARG A 34 28.06 -31.48 -18.33
N MET A 35 27.50 -30.67 -19.22
CA MET A 35 26.62 -29.56 -18.82
C MET A 35 25.23 -30.10 -18.48
N VAL A 36 24.84 -29.98 -17.22
CA VAL A 36 23.55 -30.46 -16.72
C VAL A 36 22.64 -29.25 -16.45
N PRO A 37 21.47 -29.15 -17.10
CA PRO A 37 20.53 -28.07 -16.88
C PRO A 37 19.68 -28.29 -15.63
N PHE A 38 19.57 -27.26 -14.81
CA PHE A 38 18.65 -27.19 -13.68
C PHE A 38 17.68 -26.02 -13.87
N ASN A 39 16.38 -26.24 -13.64
CA ASN A 39 15.43 -25.13 -13.64
C ASN A 39 15.72 -24.23 -12.45
N VAL A 40 15.67 -22.91 -12.65
CA VAL A 40 15.96 -21.95 -11.58
C VAL A 40 15.02 -22.10 -10.37
N THR A 41 13.79 -22.58 -10.56
CA THR A 41 12.82 -22.87 -9.48
C THR A 41 13.26 -24.01 -8.56
N THR A 42 14.12 -24.92 -9.04
CA THR A 42 14.69 -25.99 -8.21
C THR A 42 15.84 -25.51 -7.33
N ILE A 43 16.37 -24.32 -7.58
CA ILE A 43 17.48 -23.73 -6.83
C ILE A 43 16.92 -22.89 -5.68
N ARG A 44 17.31 -23.24 -4.45
CA ARG A 44 16.97 -22.50 -3.23
C ARG A 44 17.78 -21.23 -3.13
N THR A 45 19.10 -21.33 -3.21
CA THR A 45 20.00 -20.18 -3.14
C THR A 45 21.34 -20.51 -3.77
N VAL A 46 22.09 -19.47 -4.12
CA VAL A 46 23.47 -19.59 -4.59
C VAL A 46 24.34 -18.69 -3.72
N LEU A 47 25.38 -19.27 -3.14
CA LEU A 47 26.38 -18.60 -2.32
C LEU A 47 27.68 -18.52 -3.11
N GLY A 48 28.26 -17.32 -3.17
CA GLY A 48 29.57 -17.07 -3.75
C GLY A 48 30.56 -16.67 -2.67
N ASN A 49 31.77 -17.23 -2.72
CA ASN A 49 32.95 -16.75 -2.00
C ASN A 49 34.11 -16.65 -3.01
N GLN A 50 35.21 -15.97 -2.66
CA GLN A 50 36.30 -15.58 -3.59
C GLN A 50 36.75 -16.68 -4.56
N ASN A 51 36.73 -17.96 -4.13
CA ASN A 51 37.14 -19.11 -4.95
C ASN A 51 36.09 -20.22 -5.04
N THR A 52 34.87 -20.05 -4.52
CA THR A 52 33.88 -21.13 -4.46
C THR A 52 32.46 -20.66 -4.75
N ILE A 53 31.72 -21.42 -5.55
CA ILE A 53 30.29 -21.22 -5.82
C ILE A 53 29.55 -22.43 -5.27
N ARG A 54 28.63 -22.22 -4.34
CA ARG A 54 27.76 -23.25 -3.77
C ARG A 54 26.33 -23.02 -4.23
N VAL A 55 25.79 -23.97 -4.98
CA VAL A 55 24.39 -23.99 -5.43
C VAL A 55 23.63 -24.92 -4.49
N ILE A 56 22.61 -24.40 -3.82
CA ILE A 56 21.76 -25.14 -2.89
C ILE A 56 20.38 -25.31 -3.55
N PHE A 57 19.86 -26.53 -3.56
CA PHE A 57 18.60 -26.89 -4.20
C PHE A 57 17.47 -27.06 -3.18
N ASN A 58 16.23 -26.99 -3.66
CA ASN A 58 15.03 -27.31 -2.90
C ASN A 58 14.92 -28.84 -2.75
N VAL A 59 14.79 -29.31 -1.51
CA VAL A 59 14.67 -30.74 -1.16
C VAL A 59 13.41 -30.92 -0.28
N PRO A 60 12.64 -32.02 -0.45
CA PRO A 60 11.47 -32.29 0.40
C PRO A 60 11.88 -32.49 1.87
N GLY A 61 11.02 -32.13 2.82
CA GLY A 61 11.22 -32.41 4.25
C GLY A 61 12.15 -31.44 5.00
N THR A 62 12.70 -30.41 4.36
CA THR A 62 13.32 -29.30 5.10
C THR A 62 12.24 -28.39 5.69
N HIS A 63 12.33 -28.05 6.98
CA HIS A 63 11.38 -27.22 7.76
C HIS A 63 10.98 -25.85 7.16
N LEU A 64 11.55 -25.48 6.01
CA LEU A 64 11.48 -24.14 5.41
C LEU A 64 10.73 -24.11 4.06
N ASN A 65 10.17 -25.23 3.59
CA ASN A 65 9.32 -25.28 2.38
C ASN A 65 7.95 -25.92 2.70
N PRO A 66 6.96 -25.15 3.19
CA PRO A 66 5.62 -25.67 3.51
C PRO A 66 4.79 -26.05 2.28
N ASN A 67 5.15 -25.53 1.10
CA ASN A 67 4.51 -25.85 -0.18
C ASN A 67 5.27 -26.98 -0.88
N ASP A 68 5.14 -28.18 -0.33
CA ASP A 68 5.77 -29.42 -0.81
C ASP A 68 5.09 -29.89 -2.11
N SER A 69 5.39 -29.24 -3.24
CA SER A 69 4.93 -29.67 -4.57
C SER A 69 5.90 -30.64 -5.25
N LEU A 70 6.94 -31.09 -4.55
CA LEU A 70 7.86 -32.10 -5.06
C LEU A 70 7.14 -33.45 -5.04
N THR A 71 6.67 -33.84 -6.22
CA THR A 71 5.72 -34.92 -6.47
C THR A 71 6.20 -36.33 -6.10
N ASN A 72 7.41 -36.51 -5.57
CA ASN A 72 8.03 -37.83 -5.44
C ASN A 72 8.90 -37.95 -4.18
N LYS A 73 8.25 -38.23 -3.03
CA LYS A 73 8.92 -38.30 -1.72
C LYS A 73 10.02 -39.39 -1.63
N ASP A 74 9.97 -40.40 -2.51
CA ASP A 74 10.92 -41.53 -2.53
C ASP A 74 12.09 -41.35 -3.52
N ALA A 75 12.20 -40.19 -4.18
CA ALA A 75 13.30 -39.92 -5.11
C ALA A 75 14.58 -39.46 -4.37
N ILE A 76 15.75 -39.72 -4.97
CA ILE A 76 17.02 -39.16 -4.49
C ILE A 76 17.14 -37.73 -5.03
N TYR A 77 17.26 -36.76 -4.12
CA TYR A 77 17.40 -35.35 -4.44
C TYR A 77 18.83 -34.86 -4.27
N LEU A 78 19.26 -34.00 -5.19
CA LEU A 78 20.51 -33.26 -5.07
C LEU A 78 20.30 -32.12 -4.09
N LYS A 79 20.99 -32.13 -2.93
CA LYS A 79 20.88 -31.05 -1.93
C LYS A 79 21.72 -29.83 -2.31
N GLU A 80 22.97 -30.07 -2.71
CA GLU A 80 23.91 -29.00 -3.02
C GLU A 80 25.03 -29.45 -3.94
N VAL A 81 25.62 -28.50 -4.65
CA VAL A 81 26.85 -28.67 -5.43
C VAL A 81 27.77 -27.49 -5.17
N SER A 82 29.04 -27.78 -4.94
CA SER A 82 30.09 -26.78 -4.70
C SER A 82 31.15 -26.86 -5.80
N PHE A 83 31.41 -25.74 -6.45
CA PHE A 83 32.44 -25.58 -7.47
C PHE A 83 33.56 -24.70 -6.94
N ARG A 84 34.81 -25.07 -7.23
CA ARG A 84 35.98 -24.22 -6.97
C ARG A 84 36.46 -23.61 -8.27
N THR A 85 36.67 -22.31 -8.27
CA THR A 85 37.12 -21.54 -9.44
C THR A 85 38.33 -20.69 -9.09
N LYS A 86 39.17 -20.40 -10.09
CA LYS A 86 40.24 -19.40 -10.02
C LYS A 86 39.80 -18.05 -10.57
N ASP A 87 38.70 -18.03 -11.33
CA ASP A 87 38.11 -16.81 -11.88
C ASP A 87 37.05 -16.28 -10.92
N SER A 88 37.48 -15.37 -10.06
CA SER A 88 36.59 -14.75 -9.07
C SER A 88 35.54 -13.84 -9.72
N ARG A 89 35.86 -13.18 -10.85
CA ARG A 89 34.94 -12.25 -11.51
C ARG A 89 33.77 -12.99 -12.13
N HIS A 90 34.05 -14.07 -12.85
CA HIS A 90 33.01 -14.95 -13.41
C HIS A 90 32.12 -15.54 -12.31
N SER A 91 32.72 -15.86 -11.16
CA SER A 91 31.97 -16.41 -10.03
C SER A 91 30.93 -15.44 -9.47
N SER A 92 31.31 -14.18 -9.28
CA SER A 92 30.40 -13.14 -8.77
C SER A 92 29.30 -12.82 -9.78
N ASP A 93 29.65 -12.72 -11.07
CA ASP A 93 28.68 -12.45 -12.15
C ASP A 93 27.64 -13.58 -12.25
N VAL A 94 28.06 -14.85 -12.24
CA VAL A 94 27.13 -16.00 -12.24
C VAL A 94 26.20 -15.98 -11.03
N VAL A 95 26.73 -15.72 -9.83
CA VAL A 95 25.90 -15.65 -8.60
C VAL A 95 24.83 -14.55 -8.75
N GLN A 96 25.22 -13.38 -9.24
CA GLN A 96 24.30 -12.26 -9.47
C GLN A 96 23.26 -12.59 -10.55
N GLN A 97 23.67 -13.19 -11.66
CA GLN A 97 22.77 -13.62 -12.74
C GLN A 97 21.75 -14.66 -12.26
N VAL A 98 22.18 -15.67 -11.49
CA VAL A 98 21.27 -16.69 -10.95
C VAL A 98 20.31 -16.08 -9.93
N LYS A 99 20.79 -15.23 -9.01
CA LYS A 99 19.93 -14.51 -8.05
C LYS A 99 18.91 -13.62 -8.77
N SER A 100 19.32 -12.91 -9.82
CA SER A 100 18.45 -12.07 -10.64
C SER A 100 17.40 -12.88 -11.41
N LEU A 101 17.82 -13.96 -12.08
CA LEU A 101 16.92 -14.85 -12.81
C LEU A 101 15.89 -15.50 -11.88
N ARG A 102 16.32 -15.98 -10.70
CA ARG A 102 15.44 -16.57 -9.70
C ARG A 102 14.37 -15.59 -9.24
N ARG A 103 14.75 -14.37 -8.87
CA ARG A 103 13.80 -13.30 -8.47
C ARG A 103 12.77 -13.05 -9.58
N LYS A 104 13.23 -12.93 -10.83
CA LYS A 104 12.35 -12.70 -11.99
C LYS A 104 11.36 -13.85 -12.23
N VAL A 105 11.84 -15.10 -12.17
CA VAL A 105 11.01 -16.28 -12.42
C VAL A 105 10.01 -16.48 -11.29
N MET A 106 10.44 -16.37 -10.03
CA MET A 106 9.55 -16.46 -8.87
C MET A 106 8.46 -15.39 -8.91
N ALA A 107 8.81 -14.13 -9.22
CA ALA A 107 7.83 -13.06 -9.38
C ALA A 107 6.81 -13.36 -10.49
N ARG A 108 7.27 -13.83 -11.66
CA ARG A 108 6.41 -14.20 -12.78
C ARG A 108 5.50 -15.39 -12.45
N GLU A 109 6.01 -16.39 -11.74
CA GLU A 109 5.22 -17.55 -11.31
C GLU A 109 4.20 -17.21 -10.24
N SER A 110 4.58 -16.38 -9.26
CA SER A 110 3.65 -15.83 -8.25
C SER A 110 2.53 -15.04 -8.91
N GLU A 111 2.85 -14.12 -9.82
CA GLU A 111 1.86 -13.33 -10.57
C GLU A 111 0.94 -14.23 -11.41
N ARG A 112 1.49 -15.29 -12.02
CA ARG A 112 0.70 -16.27 -12.78
C ARG A 112 -0.22 -17.09 -11.87
N ALA A 113 0.26 -17.51 -10.71
CA ALA A 113 -0.54 -18.24 -9.72
C ALA A 113 -1.68 -17.35 -9.19
N GLU A 114 -1.37 -16.10 -8.83
CA GLU A 114 -2.37 -15.11 -8.43
C GLU A 114 -3.43 -14.90 -9.52
N ARG A 115 -3.01 -14.71 -10.78
CA ARG A 115 -3.94 -14.59 -11.92
C ARG A 115 -4.80 -15.82 -12.15
N THR A 116 -4.24 -17.02 -11.95
CA THR A 116 -4.96 -18.28 -12.13
C THR A 116 -5.96 -18.51 -10.99
N SER A 117 -5.69 -17.98 -9.79
CA SER A 117 -6.58 -18.06 -8.64
C SER A 117 -7.78 -17.10 -8.69
N LEU A 118 -7.90 -16.27 -9.73
CA LEU A 118 -8.99 -15.32 -9.86
C LEU A 118 -10.27 -16.02 -10.31
N VAL A 119 -11.39 -15.55 -9.77
CA VAL A 119 -12.72 -15.93 -10.27
C VAL A 119 -12.91 -15.33 -11.65
N ASN A 120 -13.34 -16.15 -12.61
CA ASN A 120 -13.60 -15.69 -13.97
C ASN A 120 -14.79 -14.72 -13.96
N GLN A 121 -14.60 -13.53 -14.55
CA GLN A 121 -15.62 -12.49 -14.60
C GLN A 121 -16.10 -12.26 -16.04
N GLU A 122 -17.29 -11.67 -16.17
CA GLU A 122 -17.76 -11.20 -17.46
C GLU A 122 -16.84 -10.12 -18.05
N LYS A 123 -16.99 -9.85 -19.34
CA LYS A 123 -16.26 -8.75 -19.97
C LYS A 123 -17.02 -7.44 -19.77
N LEU A 124 -16.29 -6.36 -19.52
CA LEU A 124 -16.85 -5.03 -19.49
C LEU A 124 -17.46 -4.67 -20.86
N GLN A 125 -18.73 -4.27 -20.84
CA GLN A 125 -19.49 -3.82 -21.99
C GLN A 125 -19.37 -2.31 -22.13
N ILE A 126 -18.54 -1.87 -23.09
CA ILE A 126 -18.27 -0.46 -23.37
C ILE A 126 -19.52 0.20 -23.95
N ALA A 127 -19.89 1.36 -23.41
CA ALA A 127 -20.98 2.18 -23.94
C ALA A 127 -20.75 2.53 -25.43
N ARG A 128 -21.79 2.48 -26.26
CA ARG A 128 -21.67 2.71 -27.70
C ARG A 128 -21.24 4.16 -28.00
N ASN A 129 -20.44 4.34 -29.06
CA ASN A 129 -19.79 5.61 -29.45
C ASN A 129 -20.68 6.87 -29.55
N ASN A 130 -22.00 6.74 -29.58
CA ASN A 130 -22.93 7.88 -29.68
C ASN A 130 -23.37 8.45 -28.32
N SER A 131 -23.14 7.74 -27.21
CA SER A 131 -23.32 8.25 -25.85
C SER A 131 -21.95 8.52 -25.24
N LYS A 132 -21.63 9.77 -24.92
CA LYS A 132 -20.43 10.06 -24.13
C LYS A 132 -20.59 9.38 -22.76
N PRO A 133 -19.71 8.44 -22.38
CA PRO A 133 -19.81 7.81 -21.06
C PRO A 133 -19.65 8.86 -19.98
N LEU A 134 -20.37 8.67 -18.86
CA LEU A 134 -20.17 9.46 -17.66
C LEU A 134 -18.73 9.25 -17.20
N ARG A 135 -18.01 10.34 -16.93
CA ARG A 135 -16.58 10.30 -16.65
C ARG A 135 -16.20 11.19 -15.48
N LEU A 136 -15.22 10.74 -14.71
CA LEU A 136 -14.56 11.50 -13.66
C LEU A 136 -13.04 11.46 -13.92
N SER A 137 -12.46 12.63 -14.16
CA SER A 137 -11.08 12.77 -14.63
C SER A 137 -10.12 13.21 -13.53
N ASN A 138 -8.81 13.08 -13.80
CA ASN A 138 -7.72 13.50 -12.91
C ASN A 138 -7.68 12.73 -11.58
N LEU A 139 -8.00 11.44 -11.63
CA LEU A 139 -8.05 10.58 -10.45
C LEU A 139 -6.75 9.81 -10.29
N TRP A 140 -6.28 9.70 -9.05
CA TRP A 140 -5.32 8.69 -8.63
C TRP A 140 -6.04 7.35 -8.36
N ILE A 141 -5.31 6.24 -8.40
CA ILE A 141 -5.82 4.90 -8.09
C ILE A 141 -5.02 4.29 -6.92
N ARG A 142 -5.71 3.60 -6.01
CA ARG A 142 -5.11 2.67 -5.03
C ARG A 142 -5.76 1.28 -5.17
N PRO A 143 -4.98 0.19 -5.14
CA PRO A 143 -3.53 0.17 -5.15
C PRO A 143 -2.96 0.79 -6.44
N PRO A 144 -1.75 1.40 -6.39
CA PRO A 144 -1.16 2.00 -7.57
C PRO A 144 -0.76 0.91 -8.57
N PHE A 145 -0.79 1.28 -9.86
CA PHE A 145 -0.24 0.44 -10.90
C PHE A 145 1.27 0.19 -10.74
N SER A 146 1.73 -0.91 -11.32
CA SER A 146 3.11 -1.37 -11.23
C SER A 146 4.01 -0.56 -12.15
N GLY A 147 4.63 0.49 -11.63
CA GLY A 147 5.57 1.32 -12.37
C GLY A 147 6.18 2.43 -11.52
N ARG A 148 7.33 2.97 -11.96
CA ARG A 148 8.02 4.06 -11.25
C ARG A 148 7.26 5.40 -11.29
N LYS A 149 6.38 5.60 -12.28
CA LYS A 149 5.61 6.85 -12.44
C LYS A 149 4.13 6.60 -12.16
N LYS A 150 3.61 7.26 -11.12
CA LYS A 150 2.17 7.35 -10.89
C LYS A 150 1.59 8.34 -11.89
N ASN A 151 0.58 7.92 -12.65
CA ASN A 151 -0.14 8.78 -13.59
C ASN A 151 -1.58 8.94 -13.13
N ARG A 152 -2.13 10.15 -13.25
CA ARG A 152 -3.56 10.40 -13.07
C ARG A 152 -4.32 9.85 -14.28
N GLY A 153 -5.52 9.35 -14.04
CA GLY A 153 -6.36 8.72 -15.04
C GLY A 153 -7.80 9.23 -15.01
N THR A 154 -8.64 8.59 -15.82
CA THR A 154 -10.07 8.89 -15.92
C THR A 154 -10.86 7.62 -15.64
N LEU A 155 -11.86 7.72 -14.77
CA LEU A 155 -12.85 6.69 -14.49
C LEU A 155 -14.08 6.95 -15.37
N GLU A 156 -14.45 5.97 -16.19
CA GLU A 156 -15.62 6.02 -17.08
C GLU A 156 -16.64 4.95 -16.66
N ALA A 157 -17.89 5.35 -16.49
CA ALA A 157 -19.00 4.43 -16.27
C ALA A 157 -19.55 3.93 -17.62
N HIS A 158 -19.64 2.61 -17.77
CA HIS A 158 -20.13 1.93 -18.95
C HIS A 158 -21.37 1.09 -18.63
N VAL A 159 -21.75 0.17 -19.52
CA VAL A 159 -23.05 -0.53 -19.43
C VAL A 159 -23.15 -1.39 -18.19
N ASN A 160 -22.12 -2.17 -17.84
CA ASN A 160 -22.14 -3.13 -16.72
C ASN A 160 -20.96 -2.96 -15.74
N GLY A 161 -20.27 -1.82 -15.78
CA GLY A 161 -19.08 -1.60 -14.96
C GLY A 161 -18.39 -0.27 -15.23
N PHE A 162 -17.27 -0.08 -14.55
CA PHE A 162 -16.36 1.04 -14.72
C PHE A 162 -15.10 0.62 -15.46
N ARG A 163 -14.52 1.56 -16.20
CA ARG A 163 -13.15 1.49 -16.69
C ARG A 163 -12.36 2.67 -16.16
N TYR A 164 -11.30 2.37 -15.40
CA TYR A 164 -10.26 3.35 -15.15
C TYR A 164 -9.16 3.19 -16.19
N SER A 165 -8.73 4.29 -16.78
CA SER A 165 -7.63 4.30 -17.74
C SER A 165 -6.66 5.45 -17.50
N THR A 166 -5.37 5.15 -17.61
CA THR A 166 -4.29 6.11 -17.77
C THR A 166 -3.78 6.04 -19.21
N THR A 167 -2.68 6.73 -19.53
CA THR A 167 -2.07 6.68 -20.87
C THR A 167 -1.71 5.25 -21.32
N ASN A 168 -1.28 4.38 -20.40
CA ASN A 168 -0.75 3.06 -20.73
C ASN A 168 -1.43 1.90 -20.00
N GLU A 169 -2.21 2.18 -18.95
CA GLU A 169 -2.73 1.17 -18.04
C GLU A 169 -4.25 1.30 -17.90
N ARG A 170 -4.92 0.19 -17.62
CA ARG A 170 -6.37 0.15 -17.44
C ARG A 170 -6.79 -0.90 -16.43
N VAL A 171 -7.89 -0.62 -15.72
CA VAL A 171 -8.57 -1.55 -14.81
C VAL A 171 -10.06 -1.45 -15.05
N ASP A 172 -10.70 -2.60 -15.10
CA ASP A 172 -12.15 -2.71 -15.25
C ASP A 172 -12.73 -3.21 -13.92
N VAL A 173 -13.80 -2.57 -13.43
CA VAL A 173 -14.53 -2.95 -12.21
C VAL A 173 -15.99 -3.17 -12.59
N LEU A 174 -16.46 -4.42 -12.58
CA LEU A 174 -17.85 -4.75 -12.93
C LEU A 174 -18.79 -4.44 -11.79
N PHE A 175 -20.00 -3.96 -12.10
CA PHE A 175 -21.04 -3.71 -11.10
C PHE A 175 -21.37 -4.97 -10.29
N ALA A 176 -21.51 -6.12 -10.96
CA ALA A 176 -21.81 -7.39 -10.32
C ALA A 176 -20.72 -7.90 -9.34
N ASN A 177 -19.50 -7.34 -9.39
CA ASN A 177 -18.43 -7.71 -8.47
C ASN A 177 -18.24 -6.69 -7.33
N ILE A 178 -18.96 -5.57 -7.33
CA ILE A 178 -18.94 -4.60 -6.24
C ILE A 178 -19.82 -5.14 -5.12
N LYS A 179 -19.23 -5.27 -3.92
CA LYS A 179 -19.95 -5.59 -2.69
C LYS A 179 -20.40 -4.32 -1.99
N HIS A 180 -19.48 -3.37 -1.84
CA HIS A 180 -19.74 -2.05 -1.26
C HIS A 180 -19.11 -0.96 -2.09
N ALA A 181 -19.81 0.16 -2.25
CA ALA A 181 -19.32 1.36 -2.88
C ALA A 181 -19.42 2.52 -1.90
N PHE A 182 -18.32 3.25 -1.69
CA PHE A 182 -18.27 4.38 -0.78
C PHE A 182 -17.92 5.65 -1.53
N PHE A 183 -18.58 6.75 -1.15
CA PHE A 183 -18.19 8.09 -1.52
C PHE A 183 -17.84 8.86 -0.26
N GLN A 184 -16.60 9.32 -0.15
CA GLN A 184 -16.15 10.12 0.99
C GLN A 184 -15.72 11.51 0.48
N PRO A 185 -16.51 12.56 0.78
CA PRO A 185 -16.12 13.93 0.48
C PRO A 185 -14.95 14.37 1.35
N ALA A 186 -14.14 15.31 0.85
CA ALA A 186 -13.09 15.89 1.65
C ALA A 186 -13.66 16.95 2.61
N GLU A 187 -13.95 16.54 3.84
CA GLU A 187 -14.39 17.45 4.90
C GLU A 187 -13.20 17.91 5.73
N LYS A 188 -12.62 16.99 6.50
CA LYS A 188 -11.39 17.20 7.29
C LYS A 188 -10.21 16.43 6.72
N GLU A 189 -10.46 15.53 5.79
CA GLU A 189 -9.50 14.65 5.16
C GLU A 189 -8.88 15.35 3.93
N MET A 190 -7.65 14.97 3.59
CA MET A 190 -6.89 15.59 2.49
C MET A 190 -7.35 15.15 1.10
N THR A 191 -8.29 14.20 1.02
CA THR A 191 -8.67 13.54 -0.23
C THR A 191 -10.18 13.36 -0.34
N THR A 192 -10.72 13.64 -1.53
CA THR A 192 -12.06 13.20 -1.95
C THR A 192 -11.92 11.88 -2.68
N LEU A 193 -12.68 10.85 -2.32
CA LEU A 193 -12.50 9.50 -2.85
C LEU A 193 -13.80 8.75 -3.17
N LEU A 194 -13.70 7.82 -4.12
CA LEU A 194 -14.63 6.72 -4.37
C LEU A 194 -13.91 5.42 -4.04
N HIS A 195 -14.49 4.57 -3.21
CA HIS A 195 -13.92 3.27 -2.85
C HIS A 195 -14.85 2.15 -3.25
N PHE A 196 -14.33 1.10 -3.87
CA PHE A 196 -15.06 -0.10 -4.22
C PHE A 196 -14.44 -1.30 -3.51
N HIS A 197 -15.21 -1.90 -2.60
CA HIS A 197 -14.88 -3.17 -1.99
C HIS A 197 -15.59 -4.29 -2.76
N LEU A 198 -14.84 -5.29 -3.20
CA LEU A 198 -15.29 -6.28 -4.17
C LEU A 198 -15.59 -7.64 -3.52
N HIS A 199 -16.57 -8.36 -4.07
CA HIS A 199 -16.83 -9.75 -3.71
C HIS A 199 -15.61 -10.64 -3.98
N ASN A 200 -15.10 -10.55 -5.21
CA ASN A 200 -13.96 -11.33 -5.69
C ASN A 200 -12.77 -10.43 -5.99
N HIS A 201 -11.57 -10.96 -5.72
CA HIS A 201 -10.33 -10.28 -6.05
C HIS A 201 -10.21 -10.02 -7.55
N ILE A 202 -9.62 -8.88 -7.91
CA ILE A 202 -9.20 -8.55 -9.27
C ILE A 202 -7.72 -8.17 -9.27
N MET A 203 -7.13 -8.07 -10.46
CA MET A 203 -5.75 -7.57 -10.61
C MET A 203 -5.76 -6.09 -10.95
N VAL A 204 -5.03 -5.31 -10.17
CA VAL A 204 -4.69 -3.92 -10.47
C VAL A 204 -3.18 -3.87 -10.69
N GLY A 205 -2.78 -3.81 -11.96
CA GLY A 205 -1.37 -4.01 -12.35
C GLY A 205 -0.90 -5.42 -11.99
N THR A 206 0.07 -5.51 -11.08
CA THR A 206 0.58 -6.78 -10.54
C THR A 206 0.03 -7.12 -9.16
N LYS A 207 -0.84 -6.29 -8.57
CA LYS A 207 -1.40 -6.54 -7.24
C LYS A 207 -2.80 -7.16 -7.33
N LYS A 208 -2.98 -8.31 -6.68
CA LYS A 208 -4.29 -8.89 -6.41
C LYS A 208 -4.96 -8.16 -5.24
N THR A 209 -6.17 -7.64 -5.43
CA THR A 209 -6.86 -6.85 -4.40
C THR A 209 -8.38 -7.05 -4.45
N LYS A 210 -9.05 -6.89 -3.29
CA LYS A 210 -10.51 -6.70 -3.19
C LYS A 210 -10.92 -5.24 -3.13
N ASP A 211 -9.98 -4.35 -2.87
CA ASP A 211 -10.24 -2.94 -2.64
C ASP A 211 -9.61 -2.11 -3.75
N VAL A 212 -10.43 -1.29 -4.39
CA VAL A 212 -10.00 -0.36 -5.43
C VAL A 212 -10.58 1.02 -5.14
N GLN A 213 -9.69 1.99 -4.99
CA GLN A 213 -10.03 3.36 -4.63
C GLN A 213 -9.57 4.33 -5.72
N PHE A 214 -10.43 5.30 -6.02
CA PHE A 214 -10.13 6.42 -6.91
C PHE A 214 -10.26 7.73 -6.15
N TYR A 215 -9.23 8.58 -6.17
CA TYR A 215 -9.21 9.75 -5.30
C TYR A 215 -8.53 10.97 -5.93
N VAL A 216 -8.81 12.15 -5.36
CA VAL A 216 -8.13 13.41 -5.63
C VAL A 216 -7.67 14.01 -4.31
N GLU A 217 -6.41 14.45 -4.27
CA GLU A 217 -5.87 15.26 -3.17
C GLU A 217 -6.36 16.71 -3.33
N VAL A 218 -7.06 17.21 -2.30
CA VAL A 218 -7.67 18.55 -2.29
C VAL A 218 -6.81 19.61 -1.61
N MET A 219 -5.86 19.20 -0.77
CA MET A 219 -4.87 20.12 -0.17
C MET A 219 -3.50 19.87 -0.77
N ASP A 220 -2.81 20.95 -1.14
CA ASP A 220 -1.39 20.87 -1.53
C ASP A 220 -0.55 20.83 -0.24
N VAL A 221 0.30 19.81 -0.10
CA VAL A 221 1.29 19.79 0.98
C VAL A 221 2.14 21.05 0.83
N VAL A 222 2.08 21.97 1.79
CA VAL A 222 2.83 23.23 1.75
C VAL A 222 4.33 22.94 1.75
N GLN A 223 4.89 22.72 0.56
CA GLN A 223 6.33 22.61 0.32
C GLN A 223 6.92 24.00 0.20
N SER A 224 6.88 24.78 1.28
CA SER A 224 7.81 25.91 1.48
C SER A 224 7.80 26.37 2.94
N LEU A 225 8.55 25.66 3.79
CA LEU A 225 9.00 26.18 5.09
C LEU A 225 10.30 27.01 4.96
N GLY A 226 10.63 27.46 3.74
CA GLY A 226 11.82 28.24 3.45
C GLY A 226 11.49 29.66 2.99
N GLY A 227 11.26 30.57 3.93
CA GLY A 227 11.57 31.99 3.68
C GLY A 227 10.43 32.97 3.42
N ARG A 228 9.19 32.72 3.88
CA ARG A 228 8.24 33.83 4.10
C ARG A 228 8.16 34.15 5.59
N ARG A 229 8.83 35.24 5.96
CA ARG A 229 8.67 35.92 7.26
C ARG A 229 7.19 36.05 7.57
N ARG A 230 6.76 35.48 8.70
CA ARG A 230 5.55 35.82 9.49
C ARG A 230 4.58 36.74 8.73
N SER A 231 3.87 36.22 7.74
CA SER A 231 2.75 36.94 7.14
C SER A 231 1.67 36.97 8.21
N SER A 232 1.33 38.19 8.61
CA SER A 232 0.20 38.47 9.48
C SER A 232 -1.04 37.76 8.92
N ALA A 233 -1.86 37.16 9.76
CA ALA A 233 -3.17 36.58 9.43
C ALA A 233 -4.21 37.58 8.85
N TYR A 234 -3.72 38.72 8.34
CA TYR A 234 -4.43 39.83 7.72
C TYR A 234 -3.76 40.24 6.39
N ASP A 235 -2.90 39.40 5.81
CA ASP A 235 -2.41 39.65 4.46
C ASP A 235 -3.50 39.25 3.45
N GLN A 236 -3.92 40.20 2.64
CA GLN A 236 -5.04 40.04 1.71
C GLN A 236 -4.81 38.88 0.72
N ASP A 237 -3.54 38.57 0.45
CA ASP A 237 -3.14 37.47 -0.41
C ASP A 237 -3.40 36.08 0.22
N GLU A 238 -3.23 35.93 1.54
CA GLU A 238 -3.44 34.66 2.25
C GLU A 238 -4.92 34.29 2.30
N ILE A 239 -5.79 35.27 2.56
CA ILE A 239 -7.26 35.09 2.55
C ILE A 239 -7.74 34.70 1.15
N VAL A 240 -7.15 35.28 0.10
CA VAL A 240 -7.50 34.96 -1.29
C VAL A 240 -7.04 33.54 -1.67
N GLU A 241 -5.87 33.11 -1.19
CA GLU A 241 -5.37 31.76 -1.39
C GLU A 241 -6.25 30.71 -0.69
N GLU A 242 -6.59 30.95 0.59
CA GLU A 242 -7.50 30.08 1.36
C GLU A 242 -8.89 29.97 0.69
N GLN A 243 -9.43 31.07 0.19
CA GLN A 243 -10.71 31.04 -0.53
C GLN A 243 -10.63 30.23 -1.83
N ARG A 244 -9.52 30.32 -2.58
CA ARG A 244 -9.32 29.51 -3.79
C ARG A 244 -9.21 28.03 -3.47
N GLU A 245 -8.54 27.66 -2.38
CA GLU A 245 -8.47 26.26 -1.93
C GLU A 245 -9.85 25.73 -1.55
N ARG A 246 -10.63 26.54 -0.81
CA ARG A 246 -12.02 26.21 -0.45
C ARG A 246 -12.90 26.00 -1.68
N ASP A 247 -12.82 26.91 -2.66
CA ASP A 247 -13.60 26.81 -3.90
C ASP A 247 -13.19 25.59 -4.74
N ARG A 248 -11.88 25.27 -4.78
CA ARG A 248 -11.35 24.06 -5.43
C ARG A 248 -11.86 22.79 -4.75
N LYS A 249 -11.80 22.72 -3.42
CA LYS A 249 -12.31 21.58 -2.63
C LYS A 249 -13.80 21.36 -2.88
N ASN A 250 -14.59 22.43 -2.78
CA ASN A 250 -16.03 22.37 -3.00
C ASN A 250 -16.38 21.90 -4.41
N LYS A 251 -15.66 22.41 -5.43
CA LYS A 251 -15.83 21.96 -6.81
C LYS A 251 -15.54 20.47 -6.99
N ILE A 252 -14.44 19.97 -6.40
CA ILE A 252 -14.09 18.55 -6.48
C ILE A 252 -15.17 17.69 -5.81
N ASN A 253 -15.63 18.06 -4.61
CA ASN A 253 -16.71 17.35 -3.93
C ASN A 253 -18.02 17.36 -4.76
N MET A 254 -18.35 18.48 -5.41
CA MET A 254 -19.52 18.58 -6.29
C MET A 254 -19.38 17.68 -7.52
N ASP A 255 -18.21 17.63 -8.16
CA ASP A 255 -17.96 16.78 -9.34
C ASP A 255 -18.10 15.29 -8.98
N PHE A 256 -17.54 14.87 -7.84
CA PHE A 256 -17.68 13.50 -7.34
C PHE A 256 -19.13 13.16 -6.98
N ASN A 257 -19.82 14.06 -6.26
CA ASN A 257 -21.22 13.86 -5.90
C ASN A 257 -22.11 13.78 -7.15
N HIS A 258 -21.86 14.61 -8.16
CA HIS A 258 -22.57 14.52 -9.43
C HIS A 258 -22.34 13.17 -10.13
N PHE A 259 -21.09 12.69 -10.16
CA PHE A 259 -20.75 11.38 -10.69
C PHE A 259 -21.45 10.26 -9.92
N ALA A 260 -21.38 10.26 -8.59
CA ALA A 260 -22.00 9.25 -7.73
C ALA A 260 -23.53 9.19 -7.93
N ASN A 261 -24.20 10.34 -7.97
CA ASN A 261 -25.65 10.41 -8.22
C ASN A 261 -26.01 9.85 -9.60
N LYS A 262 -25.24 10.17 -10.64
CA LYS A 262 -25.49 9.65 -12.00
C LYS A 262 -25.25 8.15 -12.12
N VAL A 263 -24.31 7.61 -11.35
CA VAL A 263 -24.09 6.16 -11.26
C VAL A 263 -25.21 5.48 -10.49
N ASN A 264 -25.69 6.07 -9.39
CA ASN A 264 -26.86 5.57 -8.66
C ASN A 264 -28.07 5.47 -9.61
N ASP A 265 -28.33 6.49 -10.44
CA ASP A 265 -29.38 6.43 -11.48
C ASP A 265 -29.21 5.21 -12.41
N MET A 266 -27.97 4.82 -12.74
CA MET A 266 -27.67 3.65 -13.57
C MET A 266 -27.91 2.33 -12.83
N TRP A 267 -27.59 2.25 -11.54
CA TRP A 267 -27.80 1.06 -10.72
C TRP A 267 -29.28 0.80 -10.41
N GLN A 268 -30.12 1.84 -10.44
CA GLN A 268 -31.58 1.72 -10.32
C GLN A 268 -32.26 1.17 -11.58
N LEU A 269 -31.53 0.98 -12.69
CA LEU A 269 -32.09 0.35 -13.89
C LEU A 269 -32.49 -1.11 -13.61
N PRO A 270 -33.57 -1.64 -14.22
CA PRO A 270 -34.10 -2.97 -13.90
C PRO A 270 -33.09 -4.11 -13.98
N GLN A 271 -32.09 -4.02 -14.88
CA GLN A 271 -31.07 -5.06 -15.00
C GLN A 271 -30.03 -5.08 -13.87
N PHE A 272 -29.94 -4.01 -13.07
CA PHE A 272 -28.98 -3.87 -11.96
C PHE A 272 -29.65 -3.68 -10.61
N ALA A 273 -30.96 -3.41 -10.56
CA ALA A 273 -31.71 -3.23 -9.31
C ALA A 273 -31.54 -4.40 -8.33
N SER A 274 -31.39 -5.63 -8.83
CA SER A 274 -31.15 -6.82 -8.00
C SER A 274 -29.80 -6.84 -7.29
N LEU A 275 -28.85 -6.01 -7.70
CA LEU A 275 -27.53 -5.91 -7.07
C LEU A 275 -27.57 -5.07 -5.80
N GLY A 276 -28.61 -4.24 -5.60
CA GLY A 276 -28.75 -3.40 -4.41
C GLY A 276 -27.59 -2.42 -4.20
N LEU A 277 -26.97 -1.94 -5.29
CA LEU A 277 -25.81 -1.05 -5.21
C LEU A 277 -26.24 0.39 -4.95
N GLU A 278 -25.57 1.02 -4.00
CA GLU A 278 -25.62 2.45 -3.73
C GLU A 278 -24.28 2.95 -3.20
N PHE A 279 -24.03 4.24 -3.34
CA PHE A 279 -22.88 4.88 -2.69
C PHE A 279 -23.22 5.18 -1.23
N ASP A 280 -22.61 4.43 -0.32
CA ASP A 280 -22.65 4.68 1.11
C ASP A 280 -21.66 5.81 1.48
N GLN A 281 -21.99 6.59 2.51
CA GLN A 281 -21.18 7.72 2.96
C GLN A 281 -20.77 7.54 4.43
N PRO A 282 -19.48 7.74 4.79
CA PRO A 282 -19.05 7.67 6.18
C PRO A 282 -19.74 8.71 7.08
N LEU A 283 -20.36 8.23 8.16
CA LEU A 283 -21.05 9.06 9.15
C LEU A 283 -20.05 9.55 10.20
N ARG A 284 -19.35 10.62 9.85
CA ARG A 284 -18.18 11.12 10.58
C ARG A 284 -18.45 11.43 12.07
N GLU A 285 -19.67 11.79 12.43
CA GLU A 285 -20.09 12.12 13.80
C GLU A 285 -20.03 10.92 14.75
N PHE A 286 -20.16 9.70 14.23
CA PHE A 286 -20.06 8.45 14.98
C PHE A 286 -18.67 7.79 14.85
N GLY A 287 -17.71 8.47 14.20
CA GLY A 287 -16.36 7.95 14.05
C GLY A 287 -15.54 8.02 15.33
N PHE A 288 -14.60 7.09 15.49
CA PHE A 288 -13.72 6.98 16.65
C PHE A 288 -12.29 6.64 16.23
N ASN A 289 -11.31 6.92 17.10
CA ASN A 289 -9.93 6.53 16.86
C ASN A 289 -9.66 5.12 17.41
N GLY A 290 -8.86 4.35 16.70
CA GLY A 290 -8.38 3.05 17.16
C GLY A 290 -7.24 2.55 16.27
N VAL A 291 -6.66 1.39 16.61
CA VAL A 291 -5.55 0.77 15.89
C VAL A 291 -6.06 -0.54 15.27
N PRO A 292 -6.64 -0.51 14.06
CA PRO A 292 -7.10 -1.73 13.39
C PRO A 292 -5.95 -2.55 12.78
N HIS A 293 -4.80 -1.92 12.59
CA HIS A 293 -3.62 -2.50 11.97
C HIS A 293 -2.36 -2.18 12.78
N LYS A 294 -1.49 -1.29 12.28
CA LYS A 294 -0.23 -0.90 12.97
C LYS A 294 -0.26 0.52 13.53
N THR A 295 -1.11 1.38 13.00
CA THR A 295 -1.17 2.80 13.32
C THR A 295 -2.58 3.18 13.77
N SER A 296 -2.66 4.21 14.60
CA SER A 296 -3.95 4.81 14.97
C SER A 296 -4.60 5.42 13.73
N ALA A 297 -5.85 5.06 13.49
CA ALA A 297 -6.65 5.56 12.39
C ALA A 297 -8.04 5.95 12.88
N PHE A 298 -8.68 6.86 12.15
CA PHE A 298 -10.05 7.30 12.44
C PHE A 298 -11.02 6.39 11.69
N ILE A 299 -11.65 5.48 12.43
CA ILE A 299 -12.60 4.49 11.92
C ILE A 299 -13.99 5.12 11.95
N ILE A 300 -14.73 4.98 10.85
CA ILE A 300 -16.01 5.64 10.67
C ILE A 300 -17.07 4.61 10.29
N PRO A 301 -18.22 4.56 10.99
CA PRO A 301 -19.34 3.76 10.54
C PRO A 301 -20.02 4.40 9.33
N THR A 302 -20.68 3.57 8.55
CA THR A 302 -21.54 3.93 7.41
C THR A 302 -22.90 3.28 7.65
N SER A 303 -23.84 3.38 6.71
CA SER A 303 -25.15 2.72 6.90
C SER A 303 -25.04 1.20 6.97
N SER A 304 -24.04 0.61 6.32
CA SER A 304 -23.92 -0.85 6.15
C SER A 304 -22.57 -1.45 6.57
N CYS A 305 -21.57 -0.61 6.82
CA CYS A 305 -20.20 -1.02 7.10
C CYS A 305 -19.51 -0.18 8.21
N LEU A 306 -18.44 -0.73 8.78
CA LEU A 306 -17.44 0.01 9.55
C LEU A 306 -16.16 0.11 8.70
N VAL A 307 -15.68 1.34 8.45
CA VAL A 307 -14.62 1.59 7.45
C VAL A 307 -13.49 2.50 7.92
N GLU A 308 -12.33 2.31 7.31
CA GLU A 308 -11.19 3.23 7.27
C GLU A 308 -10.69 3.22 5.83
N LEU A 309 -10.85 4.35 5.13
CA LEU A 309 -10.60 4.46 3.69
C LEU A 309 -9.49 5.47 3.36
N THR A 310 -8.93 6.15 4.36
CA THR A 310 -7.97 7.23 4.12
C THR A 310 -6.59 6.67 3.82
N GLU A 311 -6.18 5.63 4.57
CA GLU A 311 -4.87 5.01 4.47
C GLU A 311 -4.95 3.52 4.10
N SER A 312 -3.85 2.98 3.60
CA SER A 312 -3.73 1.55 3.29
C SER A 312 -2.88 0.89 4.37
N PRO A 313 -3.24 -0.32 4.85
CA PRO A 313 -4.35 -1.15 4.41
C PRO A 313 -5.73 -0.62 4.83
N PHE A 314 -6.68 -0.70 3.91
CA PHE A 314 -8.06 -0.24 4.14
C PHE A 314 -8.79 -1.19 5.08
N LEU A 315 -9.64 -0.62 5.93
CA LEU A 315 -10.58 -1.38 6.74
C LEU A 315 -11.97 -1.30 6.09
N VAL A 316 -12.55 -2.46 5.76
CA VAL A 316 -13.96 -2.54 5.31
C VAL A 316 -14.62 -3.75 5.97
N VAL A 317 -15.50 -3.49 6.93
CA VAL A 317 -16.21 -4.51 7.70
C VAL A 317 -17.70 -4.38 7.41
N SER A 318 -18.31 -5.41 6.83
CA SER A 318 -19.75 -5.43 6.60
C SER A 318 -20.48 -5.76 7.90
N LEU A 319 -21.41 -4.92 8.33
CA LEU A 319 -22.14 -5.12 9.60
C LEU A 319 -22.94 -6.43 9.58
N SER A 320 -23.50 -6.79 8.42
CA SER A 320 -24.23 -8.04 8.22
C SER A 320 -23.39 -9.32 8.37
N GLU A 321 -22.05 -9.21 8.34
CA GLU A 321 -21.12 -10.33 8.53
C GLU A 321 -20.61 -10.47 9.97
N ILE A 322 -20.93 -9.50 10.84
CA ILE A 322 -20.57 -9.53 12.25
C ILE A 322 -21.51 -10.49 12.98
N GLU A 323 -20.94 -11.40 13.77
CA GLU A 323 -21.67 -12.29 14.67
C GLU A 323 -21.87 -11.61 16.03
N ILE A 324 -20.76 -11.24 16.68
CA ILE A 324 -20.74 -10.51 17.94
C ILE A 324 -19.54 -9.57 18.00
N VAL A 325 -19.57 -8.62 18.94
CA VAL A 325 -18.42 -7.79 19.29
C VAL A 325 -18.06 -7.98 20.76
N ASN A 326 -16.79 -8.14 21.09
CA ASN A 326 -16.34 -8.12 22.48
C ASN A 326 -15.49 -6.88 22.74
N LEU A 327 -15.88 -6.09 23.73
CA LEU A 327 -15.16 -4.91 24.20
C LEU A 327 -14.24 -5.36 25.34
N GLU A 328 -12.96 -5.50 25.04
CA GLU A 328 -11.94 -6.05 25.93
C GLU A 328 -11.20 -4.95 26.69
N ARG A 329 -10.71 -5.27 27.88
CA ARG A 329 -10.02 -4.33 28.79
C ARG A 329 -10.90 -3.17 29.24
N VAL A 330 -12.22 -3.35 29.23
CA VAL A 330 -13.14 -2.37 29.80
C VAL A 330 -13.08 -2.50 31.32
N GLY A 331 -12.66 -1.43 31.99
CA GLY A 331 -12.50 -1.43 33.44
C GLY A 331 -12.14 -0.05 33.99
N PHE A 332 -12.34 0.12 35.31
CA PHE A 332 -12.05 1.39 35.98
C PHE A 332 -10.56 1.74 35.90
N GLY A 333 -10.24 2.99 35.54
CA GLY A 333 -8.87 3.49 35.44
C GLY A 333 -8.15 3.23 34.10
N GLN A 334 -8.75 2.47 33.19
CA GLN A 334 -8.20 2.28 31.84
C GLN A 334 -8.50 3.48 30.94
N LYS A 335 -7.48 3.98 30.22
CA LYS A 335 -7.63 5.09 29.27
C LYS A 335 -8.10 4.65 27.89
N SER A 336 -7.95 3.38 27.59
CA SER A 336 -8.30 2.76 26.33
C SER A 336 -8.76 1.33 26.54
N PHE A 337 -9.56 0.83 25.62
CA PHE A 337 -10.04 -0.56 25.55
C PHE A 337 -9.76 -1.11 24.14
N ASP A 338 -9.93 -2.42 23.95
CA ASP A 338 -9.83 -3.07 22.63
C ASP A 338 -11.21 -3.55 22.18
N MET A 339 -11.42 -3.62 20.87
CA MET A 339 -12.65 -4.14 20.29
C MET A 339 -12.31 -5.34 19.40
N ALA A 340 -12.84 -6.50 19.76
CA ALA A 340 -12.75 -7.73 18.98
C ALA A 340 -14.05 -7.95 18.20
N ILE A 341 -13.98 -7.97 16.87
CA ILE A 341 -15.10 -8.21 15.97
C ILE A 341 -15.03 -9.65 15.49
N ILE A 342 -16.02 -10.45 15.90
CA ILE A 342 -16.16 -11.85 15.53
C ILE A 342 -17.12 -11.93 14.34
N PHE A 343 -16.75 -12.69 13.32
CA PHE A 343 -17.56 -12.83 12.10
C PHE A 343 -18.44 -14.08 12.16
N LYS A 344 -19.60 -14.03 11.47
CA LYS A 344 -20.50 -15.19 11.29
C LYS A 344 -19.80 -16.41 10.71
N ASN A 345 -18.85 -16.16 9.81
CA ASN A 345 -17.93 -17.20 9.36
C ASN A 345 -16.80 -17.37 10.39
N LEU A 346 -16.97 -18.29 11.34
CA LEU A 346 -16.01 -18.57 12.43
C LEU A 346 -14.63 -19.04 11.95
N LYS A 347 -14.48 -19.41 10.66
CA LYS A 347 -13.18 -19.74 10.07
C LYS A 347 -12.37 -18.48 9.71
N LYS A 348 -13.00 -17.31 9.69
CA LYS A 348 -12.33 -16.04 9.47
C LYS A 348 -11.72 -15.57 10.79
N ASP A 349 -10.48 -15.10 10.73
CA ASP A 349 -9.81 -14.53 11.90
C ASP A 349 -10.59 -13.34 12.46
N VAL A 350 -10.56 -13.20 13.80
CA VAL A 350 -11.13 -12.06 14.51
C VAL A 350 -10.40 -10.79 14.11
N LEU A 351 -11.17 -9.75 13.79
CA LEU A 351 -10.61 -8.43 13.56
C LEU A 351 -10.52 -7.71 14.91
N ARG A 352 -9.32 -7.26 15.28
CA ARG A 352 -9.09 -6.49 16.50
C ARG A 352 -8.83 -5.04 16.16
N VAL A 353 -9.45 -4.15 16.92
CA VAL A 353 -9.19 -2.71 16.90
C VAL A 353 -8.67 -2.35 18.28
N ASP A 354 -7.36 -2.11 18.37
CA ASP A 354 -6.71 -1.90 19.64
C ASP A 354 -6.73 -0.42 20.05
N SER A 355 -6.53 -0.16 21.34
CA SER A 355 -6.28 1.19 21.89
C SER A 355 -7.37 2.22 21.55
N VAL A 356 -8.64 1.81 21.57
CA VAL A 356 -9.78 2.71 21.40
C VAL A 356 -9.94 3.57 22.66
N PRO A 357 -10.02 4.91 22.58
CA PRO A 357 -10.20 5.76 23.74
C PRO A 357 -11.48 5.45 24.52
N THR A 358 -11.41 5.37 25.86
CA THR A 358 -12.59 5.11 26.71
C THR A 358 -13.69 6.16 26.53
N SER A 359 -13.37 7.38 26.08
CA SER A 359 -14.36 8.41 25.74
C SER A 359 -15.29 8.02 24.60
N SER A 360 -14.89 7.07 23.74
CA SER A 360 -15.69 6.57 22.63
C SER A 360 -16.50 5.32 22.99
N LEU A 361 -16.32 4.77 24.20
CA LEU A 361 -16.97 3.52 24.61
C LEU A 361 -18.49 3.58 24.53
N GLU A 362 -19.10 4.61 25.12
CA GLU A 362 -20.55 4.75 25.16
C GLU A 362 -21.14 4.94 23.75
N GLY A 363 -20.51 5.75 22.92
CA GLY A 363 -20.94 5.95 21.53
C GLY A 363 -20.84 4.68 20.68
N ILE A 364 -19.83 3.83 20.95
CA ILE A 364 -19.71 2.52 20.29
C ILE A 364 -20.81 1.57 20.76
N LYS A 365 -21.13 1.54 22.06
CA LYS A 365 -22.23 0.71 22.58
C LYS A 365 -23.58 1.11 21.98
N GLU A 366 -23.90 2.40 21.98
CA GLU A 366 -25.13 2.93 21.38
C GLU A 366 -25.23 2.60 19.88
N TRP A 367 -24.10 2.70 19.16
CA TRP A 367 -24.02 2.31 17.76
C TRP A 367 -24.25 0.80 17.55
N LEU A 368 -23.63 -0.06 18.37
CA LEU A 368 -23.83 -1.51 18.31
C LEU A 368 -25.29 -1.89 18.60
N ASP A 369 -25.91 -1.25 19.60
CA ASP A 369 -27.33 -1.45 19.92
C ASP A 369 -28.25 -1.01 18.77
N THR A 370 -27.98 0.16 18.16
CA THR A 370 -28.75 0.69 17.03
C THR A 370 -28.64 -0.20 15.78
N THR A 371 -27.51 -0.89 15.62
CA THR A 371 -27.26 -1.79 14.48
C THR A 371 -27.65 -3.25 14.75
N ASP A 372 -28.26 -3.53 15.90
CA ASP A 372 -28.67 -4.88 16.34
C ASP A 372 -27.50 -5.88 16.38
N ILE A 373 -26.32 -5.39 16.80
CA ILE A 373 -25.12 -6.21 16.97
C ILE A 373 -24.92 -6.47 18.45
N LYS A 374 -25.03 -7.74 18.85
CA LYS A 374 -24.80 -8.13 20.24
C LYS A 374 -23.34 -7.89 20.60
N TYR A 375 -23.12 -7.23 21.75
CA TYR A 375 -21.80 -7.05 22.31
C TYR A 375 -21.68 -7.57 23.74
N TYR A 376 -20.44 -7.84 24.13
CA TYR A 376 -20.02 -8.25 25.46
C TYR A 376 -18.89 -7.36 25.95
N GLU A 377 -18.68 -7.32 27.26
CA GLU A 377 -17.58 -6.61 27.90
C GLU A 377 -16.70 -7.60 28.65
N SER A 378 -15.38 -7.43 28.54
CA SER A 378 -14.40 -8.28 29.19
C SER A 378 -13.31 -7.42 29.83
N LYS A 379 -12.91 -7.78 31.05
CA LYS A 379 -11.80 -7.09 31.75
C LYS A 379 -10.43 -7.43 31.18
N LEU A 380 -10.32 -8.55 30.46
CA LEU A 380 -9.08 -9.10 29.90
C LEU A 380 -9.21 -9.38 28.41
N ASN A 381 -8.07 -9.53 27.74
CA ASN A 381 -8.00 -9.98 26.35
C ASN A 381 -8.19 -11.49 26.28
N LEU A 382 -9.10 -11.95 25.42
CA LEU A 382 -9.39 -13.37 25.26
C LEU A 382 -8.54 -14.01 24.16
N ASN A 383 -8.25 -15.31 24.31
CA ASN A 383 -7.59 -16.09 23.26
C ASN A 383 -8.60 -16.57 22.21
N TRP A 384 -9.03 -15.65 21.35
CA TRP A 384 -10.04 -15.91 20.32
C TRP A 384 -9.69 -17.06 19.38
N ARG A 385 -8.40 -17.26 19.06
CA ARG A 385 -7.98 -18.36 18.19
C ARG A 385 -8.32 -19.72 18.80
N GLN A 386 -8.07 -19.88 20.10
CA GLN A 386 -8.40 -21.12 20.81
C GLN A 386 -9.91 -21.28 20.98
N ILE A 387 -10.61 -20.20 21.35
CA ILE A 387 -12.07 -20.20 21.52
C ILE A 387 -12.77 -20.59 20.21
N LEU A 388 -12.47 -19.91 19.11
CA LEU A 388 -13.07 -20.18 17.80
C LEU A 388 -12.72 -21.57 17.28
N LYS A 389 -11.52 -22.08 17.58
CA LYS A 389 -11.14 -23.45 17.23
C LYS A 389 -12.03 -24.46 17.96
N THR A 390 -12.20 -24.33 19.29
CA THR A 390 -13.08 -25.20 20.06
C THR A 390 -14.53 -25.17 19.55
N ILE A 391 -15.05 -23.99 19.22
CA ILE A 391 -16.41 -23.83 18.66
C ILE A 391 -16.52 -24.46 17.27
N THR A 392 -15.47 -24.34 16.44
CA THR A 392 -15.47 -24.92 15.09
C THR A 392 -15.34 -26.44 15.11
N ASP A 393 -14.62 -26.99 16.09
CA ASP A 393 -14.42 -28.43 16.25
C ASP A 393 -15.67 -29.12 16.85
N ASP A 394 -16.41 -28.47 17.75
CA ASP A 394 -17.69 -28.97 18.30
C ASP A 394 -18.77 -27.86 18.44
N PRO A 395 -19.50 -27.54 17.35
CA PRO A 395 -20.55 -26.52 17.37
C PRO A 395 -21.77 -26.89 18.22
N GLN A 396 -22.02 -28.19 18.42
CA GLN A 396 -23.21 -28.67 19.11
C GLN A 396 -23.07 -28.47 20.61
N SER A 397 -21.91 -28.86 21.17
CA SER A 397 -21.60 -28.59 22.57
C SER A 397 -21.59 -27.09 22.88
N PHE A 398 -21.16 -26.25 21.94
CA PHE A 398 -21.22 -24.80 22.11
C PHE A 398 -22.66 -24.28 22.25
N THR A 399 -23.57 -24.77 21.41
CA THR A 399 -24.98 -24.39 21.46
C THR A 399 -25.65 -24.87 22.75
N ASP A 400 -25.38 -26.12 23.14
CA ASP A 400 -25.94 -26.72 24.36
C ASP A 400 -25.42 -26.04 25.65
N ALA A 401 -24.21 -25.49 25.62
CA ALA A 401 -23.61 -24.73 26.72
C ALA A 401 -24.08 -23.27 26.83
N GLY A 402 -25.09 -22.86 26.04
CA GLY A 402 -25.62 -21.49 26.06
C GLY A 402 -24.90 -20.53 25.11
N GLY A 403 -24.10 -21.03 24.16
CA GLY A 403 -23.47 -20.24 23.11
C GLY A 403 -22.54 -19.17 23.67
N TRP A 404 -22.79 -17.90 23.32
CA TRP A 404 -21.94 -16.76 23.70
C TRP A 404 -22.12 -16.30 25.16
N GLU A 405 -23.02 -16.92 25.95
CA GLU A 405 -23.28 -16.51 27.34
C GLU A 405 -22.07 -16.64 28.27
N PHE A 406 -21.06 -17.45 27.95
CA PHE A 406 -19.82 -17.51 28.75
C PHE A 406 -19.04 -16.18 28.78
N LEU A 407 -19.32 -15.27 27.84
CA LEU A 407 -18.76 -13.91 27.81
C LEU A 407 -19.47 -12.95 28.78
N ASN A 408 -20.65 -13.32 29.27
CA ASN A 408 -21.46 -12.51 30.18
C ASN A 408 -21.00 -12.71 31.63
N GLN A 409 -19.85 -12.15 31.99
CA GLN A 409 -19.25 -12.33 33.32
C GLN A 409 -20.11 -11.73 34.46
N ASP A 410 -20.96 -10.74 34.16
CA ASP A 410 -21.83 -10.08 35.13
C ASP A 410 -23.12 -10.87 35.45
N GLY A 411 -23.45 -11.90 34.66
CA GLY A 411 -24.61 -12.77 34.88
C GLY A 411 -24.42 -13.78 36.02
N SER A 412 -23.18 -14.01 36.49
CA SER A 412 -22.90 -14.98 37.55
C SER A 412 -22.82 -14.38 38.96
N ASP A 413 -22.77 -13.05 39.09
CA ASP A 413 -22.52 -12.36 40.37
C ASP A 413 -23.77 -11.76 41.05
N SER A 414 -24.99 -11.96 40.51
CA SER A 414 -26.21 -11.34 41.08
C SER A 414 -27.19 -12.26 41.82
N GLU A 415 -26.98 -13.58 41.89
CA GLU A 415 -27.89 -14.49 42.63
C GLU A 415 -27.15 -15.70 43.25
N SER A 416 -26.02 -15.49 43.94
CA SER A 416 -25.61 -16.44 45.00
C SER A 416 -24.73 -15.77 46.06
N GLY A 417 -25.37 -15.43 47.17
CA GLY A 417 -24.65 -15.19 48.42
C GLY A 417 -24.05 -16.50 48.92
N GLY A 418 -22.72 -16.62 48.82
CA GLY A 418 -21.93 -17.60 49.55
C GLY A 418 -21.38 -18.76 48.72
N SER A 419 -20.26 -18.52 48.03
CA SER A 419 -19.20 -19.53 47.92
C SER A 419 -17.86 -18.84 47.71
N GLU A 420 -17.00 -18.95 48.71
CA GLU A 420 -15.59 -18.63 48.64
C GLU A 420 -14.91 -19.45 47.53
N ASP A 421 -13.98 -18.80 46.84
CA ASP A 421 -12.83 -19.38 46.13
C ASP A 421 -13.10 -20.47 45.06
N SER A 422 -12.98 -20.06 43.80
CA SER A 422 -12.74 -20.96 42.68
C SER A 422 -11.89 -20.25 41.63
N ASP A 423 -10.74 -19.73 42.06
CA ASP A 423 -9.59 -19.52 41.19
C ASP A 423 -9.05 -20.89 40.76
N LYS A 424 -9.65 -21.48 39.72
CA LYS A 424 -9.04 -22.61 39.02
C LYS A 424 -8.14 -22.09 37.92
N GLY A 425 -7.02 -21.54 38.36
CA GLY A 425 -5.79 -21.54 37.61
C GLY A 425 -5.50 -22.96 37.11
N TYR A 426 -5.23 -23.04 35.82
CA TYR A 426 -4.79 -24.24 35.13
C TYR A 426 -3.56 -24.85 35.82
N GLU A 427 -3.71 -26.01 36.46
CA GLU A 427 -2.59 -26.85 36.92
C GLU A 427 -2.15 -27.78 35.78
N PRO A 428 -0.88 -27.74 35.33
CA PRO A 428 -0.34 -28.75 34.45
C PRO A 428 -0.16 -30.05 35.24
N SER A 429 -0.76 -31.15 34.77
CA SER A 429 -0.56 -32.47 35.35
C SER A 429 0.89 -32.91 35.20
N ASP A 430 1.53 -33.15 36.34
CA ASP A 430 2.85 -33.72 36.52
C ASP A 430 2.91 -35.13 35.91
N VAL A 431 3.52 -35.24 34.74
CA VAL A 431 4.01 -36.50 34.19
C VAL A 431 5.49 -36.30 33.91
N GLU A 432 6.30 -36.68 34.89
CA GLU A 432 7.72 -36.88 34.74
C GLU A 432 7.98 -37.84 33.56
N VAL A 433 8.59 -37.31 32.51
CA VAL A 433 9.43 -38.10 31.61
C VAL A 433 10.73 -37.33 31.42
N GLU A 434 11.80 -38.00 31.79
CA GLU A 434 13.15 -37.48 31.91
C GLU A 434 13.67 -36.75 30.66
N SER A 435 14.38 -35.69 30.97
CA SER A 435 15.23 -34.84 30.15
C SER A 435 16.25 -35.58 29.28
N GLU A 436 16.34 -35.18 28.01
CA GLU A 436 17.63 -34.88 27.39
C GLU A 436 17.61 -33.46 26.82
N SER A 437 18.57 -32.70 27.30
CA SER A 437 18.90 -31.29 27.04
C SER A 437 19.37 -31.05 25.62
N GLU A 438 18.99 -29.90 25.05
CA GLU A 438 19.94 -28.95 24.44
C GLU A 438 19.26 -27.59 24.27
N ASP A 439 19.87 -26.59 24.90
CA ASP A 439 19.56 -25.17 24.84
C ASP A 439 19.57 -24.64 23.38
N GLU A 440 18.64 -23.77 23.02
CA GLU A 440 18.98 -22.35 22.86
C GLU A 440 17.75 -21.48 22.52
N THR A 441 17.80 -20.30 23.13
CA THR A 441 16.89 -19.16 23.11
C THR A 441 16.55 -18.65 21.71
N SER A 442 15.26 -18.60 21.37
CA SER A 442 14.76 -17.91 20.16
C SER A 442 14.24 -16.52 20.52
N GLU A 443 15.16 -15.59 20.73
CA GLU A 443 14.94 -14.15 20.59
C GLU A 443 14.76 -13.84 19.09
N SER A 444 13.58 -13.38 18.68
CA SER A 444 13.30 -12.99 17.29
C SER A 444 13.48 -11.49 17.15
N GLU A 445 14.74 -11.07 17.07
CA GLU A 445 15.19 -9.75 16.62
C GLU A 445 16.06 -9.94 15.37
N SER A 446 16.09 -8.92 14.52
CA SER A 446 16.83 -8.73 13.26
C SER A 446 16.27 -9.36 11.95
N ASP A 447 15.63 -8.49 11.15
CA ASP A 447 15.68 -8.56 9.69
C ASP A 447 16.58 -7.38 9.27
N ASP A 448 17.87 -7.66 9.14
CA ASP A 448 18.90 -6.73 8.71
C ASP A 448 18.76 -6.41 7.22
N GLU A 449 18.75 -5.11 6.94
CA GLU A 449 18.97 -4.51 5.64
C GLU A 449 20.45 -4.70 5.26
N GLU A 450 20.74 -5.53 4.26
CA GLU A 450 22.06 -5.54 3.63
C GLU A 450 22.15 -4.40 2.60
N GLU A 451 22.73 -3.29 3.03
CA GLU A 451 23.35 -2.26 2.19
C GLU A 451 24.56 -2.84 1.46
N GLU A 452 24.64 -2.67 0.14
CA GLU A 452 25.87 -2.90 -0.62
C GLU A 452 26.75 -1.64 -0.58
N GLU A 453 27.92 -1.74 0.07
CA GLU A 453 29.07 -0.88 -0.17
C GLU A 453 29.70 -1.23 -1.53
N ASP A 454 29.75 -0.26 -2.46
CA ASP A 454 30.84 -0.23 -3.43
C ASP A 454 31.26 1.20 -3.80
N SER A 455 32.58 1.38 -3.79
CA SER A 455 33.41 2.44 -4.38
C SER A 455 33.53 3.81 -3.69
N VAL A 456 34.67 3.91 -2.99
CA VAL A 456 35.46 5.08 -2.60
C VAL A 456 35.61 6.09 -3.75
N GLN A 457 35.10 7.31 -3.56
CA GLN A 457 35.60 8.53 -4.20
C GLN A 457 36.07 9.47 -3.10
N GLU A 458 37.36 9.76 -3.07
CA GLU A 458 37.97 10.81 -2.25
C GLU A 458 37.31 12.17 -2.56
N SER A 459 36.59 12.72 -1.60
CA SER A 459 36.30 14.15 -1.52
C SER A 459 36.68 14.62 -0.12
N GLU A 460 37.72 15.46 -0.04
CA GLU A 460 38.20 16.06 1.19
C GLU A 460 37.06 16.83 1.89
N GLU A 461 36.59 16.32 3.02
CA GLU A 461 35.70 17.05 3.91
C GLU A 461 36.48 18.18 4.60
N GLU A 462 36.34 19.37 4.03
CA GLU A 462 36.63 20.64 4.68
C GLU A 462 35.77 20.74 5.94
N LYS A 463 36.42 20.65 7.12
CA LYS A 463 35.78 20.81 8.44
C LYS A 463 34.87 22.04 8.44
N GLY A 464 33.57 21.82 8.56
CA GLY A 464 32.58 22.88 8.67
C GLY A 464 32.91 23.85 9.79
N LYS A 465 32.86 25.14 9.48
CA LYS A 465 33.04 26.23 10.45
C LYS A 465 32.06 26.08 11.61
N THR A 466 32.54 26.26 12.83
CA THR A 466 31.68 26.18 14.02
C THR A 466 30.64 27.30 14.04
N TRP A 467 29.51 27.08 14.72
CA TRP A 467 28.43 28.07 14.85
C TRP A 467 28.92 29.47 15.28
N ALA A 468 29.95 29.53 16.12
CA ALA A 468 30.57 30.78 16.56
C ALA A 468 31.31 31.52 15.42
N GLU A 469 31.86 30.82 14.43
CA GLU A 469 32.44 31.41 13.22
C GLU A 469 31.37 31.94 12.28
N LEU A 470 30.28 31.19 12.08
CA LEU A 470 29.15 31.62 11.24
C LEU A 470 28.45 32.86 11.81
N GLU A 471 28.29 32.94 13.13
CA GLU A 471 27.70 34.10 13.80
C GLU A 471 28.61 35.33 13.71
N ARG A 472 29.94 35.13 13.76
CA ARG A 472 30.93 36.20 13.56
C ARG A 472 30.94 36.69 12.11
N GLU A 473 30.84 35.79 11.14
CA GLU A 473 30.82 36.11 9.71
C GLU A 473 29.56 36.88 9.31
N ALA A 474 28.38 36.48 9.85
CA ALA A 474 27.13 37.22 9.67
C ALA A 474 27.18 38.62 10.29
N THR A 475 27.74 38.75 11.50
CA THR A 475 27.89 40.05 12.17
C THR A 475 28.84 40.99 11.42
N ASN A 476 29.86 40.44 10.74
CA ASN A 476 30.81 41.24 9.97
C ASN A 476 30.22 41.68 8.62
N ALA A 477 29.44 40.82 7.96
CA ALA A 477 28.72 41.14 6.72
C ALA A 477 27.66 42.23 6.93
N ASP A 478 26.92 42.19 8.04
CA ASP A 478 25.97 43.26 8.40
C ASP A 478 26.70 44.59 8.70
N ARG A 479 27.93 44.52 9.20
CA ARG A 479 28.77 45.71 9.45
C ARG A 479 29.32 46.31 8.16
N GLU A 480 29.71 45.50 7.18
CA GLU A 480 30.17 45.99 5.87
C GLU A 480 29.02 46.58 5.04
N HIS A 481 27.83 45.97 5.09
CA HIS A 481 26.67 46.44 4.32
C HIS A 481 26.07 47.75 4.85
N VAL A 482 26.36 48.12 6.11
CA VAL A 482 25.99 49.43 6.69
C VAL A 482 26.98 50.53 6.31
N VAL A 483 28.22 50.20 5.91
CA VAL A 483 29.26 51.20 5.57
C VAL A 483 29.29 51.54 4.07
N GLU A 484 28.79 50.66 3.18
CA GLU A 484 28.66 50.96 1.73
C GLU A 484 27.40 51.78 1.36
N SER A 485 26.47 52.00 2.29
CA SER A 485 25.19 52.66 2.00
C SER A 485 25.09 54.12 2.47
N ASP A 486 26.22 54.85 2.54
CA ASP A 486 26.17 56.28 2.91
C ASP A 486 27.12 57.20 2.11
N SER A 487 27.18 57.02 0.78
CA SER A 487 27.76 58.04 -0.10
C SER A 487 26.66 59.01 -0.61
N GLU A 488 26.69 60.25 -0.13
CA GLU A 488 25.73 61.32 -0.48
C GLU A 488 25.75 61.73 -1.98
N GLU A 489 26.69 61.22 -2.79
CA GLU A 489 26.83 61.59 -4.20
C GLU A 489 25.84 60.88 -5.14
N GLU A 490 25.39 59.66 -4.84
CA GLU A 490 24.47 58.94 -5.73
C GLU A 490 23.01 59.46 -5.63
N ARG A 491 22.65 60.02 -4.46
CA ARG A 491 21.32 60.60 -4.20
C ARG A 491 21.10 61.92 -4.98
N LYS A 492 22.16 62.66 -5.31
CA LYS A 492 22.08 63.90 -6.12
C LYS A 492 21.91 63.63 -7.62
N ARG A 493 22.45 62.53 -8.16
CA ARG A 493 22.31 62.19 -9.60
C ARG A 493 20.90 61.71 -9.97
N ARG A 494 20.18 61.03 -9.08
CA ARG A 494 18.81 60.56 -9.35
C ARG A 494 17.74 61.67 -9.25
N LYS A 495 18.02 62.78 -8.56
CA LYS A 495 17.07 63.91 -8.40
C LYS A 495 17.04 64.89 -9.58
N MET A 496 18.05 64.90 -10.46
CA MET A 496 18.11 65.83 -11.62
C MET A 496 17.41 65.33 -12.89
N LYS A 497 17.07 64.03 -13.01
CA LYS A 497 16.46 63.47 -14.24
C LYS A 497 14.94 63.38 -14.24
N ALA A 498 14.26 63.77 -13.16
CA ALA A 498 12.80 63.62 -13.02
C ALA A 498 11.98 64.89 -13.36
N PHE A 499 12.60 65.97 -13.87
CA PHE A 499 11.88 67.17 -14.30
C PHE A 499 12.25 67.55 -15.74
N GLY A 500 11.33 67.30 -16.69
CA GLY A 500 11.42 67.75 -18.08
C GLY A 500 10.54 66.94 -19.03
N LYS A 501 9.21 67.18 -19.03
CA LYS A 501 8.45 67.91 -20.06
C LYS A 501 7.69 67.02 -21.08
N SER A 502 6.46 66.72 -20.70
CA SER A 502 5.18 66.90 -21.43
C SER A 502 5.16 67.14 -22.96
N ARG A 503 4.37 66.26 -23.63
CA ARG A 503 3.22 66.51 -24.56
C ARG A 503 3.46 66.72 -26.09
N PRO A 504 2.42 66.59 -26.97
CA PRO A 504 2.15 65.37 -27.74
C PRO A 504 1.99 65.57 -29.27
N GLY A 505 1.82 64.47 -30.01
CA GLY A 505 1.02 64.42 -31.25
C GLY A 505 1.73 63.85 -32.49
N SER A 506 1.13 62.82 -33.11
CA SER A 506 0.86 62.74 -34.56
C SER A 506 0.55 61.30 -34.98
N SER A 507 -0.54 61.16 -35.73
CA SER A 507 -1.04 59.95 -36.37
C SER A 507 -0.42 59.73 -37.75
N GLY A 508 -0.23 58.45 -38.10
CA GLY A 508 -0.55 57.93 -39.43
C GLY A 508 0.61 57.79 -40.43
N ALA A 509 0.85 56.54 -40.86
CA ALA A 509 0.76 56.08 -42.26
C ALA A 509 1.79 54.97 -42.58
N GLY A 510 1.25 53.80 -42.96
CA GLY A 510 1.60 53.13 -44.21
C GLY A 510 2.97 52.47 -44.36
N GLY A 511 2.95 51.12 -44.33
CA GLY A 511 3.14 50.38 -45.57
C GLY A 511 4.54 49.90 -45.97
N SER A 512 4.59 48.57 -46.15
CA SER A 512 5.25 47.85 -47.23
C SER A 512 6.53 47.07 -46.94
N SER A 513 6.51 45.91 -47.59
CA SER A 513 7.37 44.74 -47.61
C SER A 513 8.74 44.94 -48.25
N SER A 514 9.73 44.14 -47.85
CA SER A 514 10.51 43.33 -48.81
C SER A 514 11.52 42.38 -48.15
N MET A 515 11.53 41.15 -48.67
CA MET A 515 12.72 40.33 -49.02
C MET A 515 13.66 39.85 -47.88
N LYS A 516 14.40 38.75 -47.96
CA LYS A 516 14.48 37.50 -48.74
C LYS A 516 15.81 36.85 -48.25
N ASN A 517 15.89 35.51 -48.30
CA ASN A 517 17.11 34.69 -48.43
C ASN A 517 18.06 34.61 -47.20
N MET A 518 18.75 33.52 -46.84
CA MET A 518 18.98 32.11 -47.24
C MET A 518 20.02 31.57 -46.20
N PRO A 519 20.57 30.32 -46.24
CA PRO A 519 19.98 28.97 -46.38
C PRO A 519 20.55 27.99 -45.29
N PRO A 520 20.18 26.68 -45.31
CA PRO A 520 20.89 25.64 -44.56
C PRO A 520 21.55 24.57 -45.47
N SER A 521 22.59 23.89 -44.95
CA SER A 521 23.34 22.84 -45.65
C SER A 521 22.72 21.44 -45.45
N LYS A 522 22.80 20.62 -46.50
CA LYS A 522 22.48 19.18 -46.52
C LYS A 522 23.77 18.36 -46.49
N ARG A 523 23.70 17.13 -45.98
CA ARG A 523 24.27 15.99 -46.73
C ARG A 523 23.54 14.68 -46.45
N SER A 524 23.30 13.93 -47.53
CA SER A 524 22.47 12.73 -47.64
C SER A 524 23.29 11.45 -47.71
N ARG A 525 22.61 10.35 -47.37
CA ARG A 525 22.92 8.95 -47.68
C ARG A 525 23.12 8.68 -49.17
N HIS A 526 23.85 7.61 -49.48
CA HIS A 526 23.67 6.83 -50.71
C HIS A 526 23.75 5.32 -50.42
N ARG A 527 22.85 4.63 -51.14
CA ARG A 527 22.73 3.21 -51.50
C ARG A 527 22.88 2.13 -50.42
#